data_AF-A0A497G129-F1
#
_entry.id   AF-A0A497G129-F1
#
_cell.length_a   1.000
_cell.length_b   1.000
_cell.length_c   1.000
_cell.angle_alpha   90.00
_cell.angle_beta   90.00
_cell.angle_gamma   90.00
#
_symmetry.space_group_name_H-M   'P 1'
#
loop_
_entity.id
_entity.type
_entity.pdbx_description
1 polymer ?
#
loop_
_entity_poly.entity_id
_entity_poly.type
_entity_poly.pdbx_seq_one_letter_code
_entity_poly.pdbx_strand_id
1 'polypeptide(L)'
;MREKLPLKKYAELYPRLEEVALKDINILENKKGITLTLTSSLKNLKYFIYKINENNIKKTTSTITLEFSEKTDTPQHYEIKIKAVTDTKETEFKKIKIGFYPREFYAKRGRTVEASWIIIEETEIPYMPTSVEEWATYDVGEEDKKIISEKWGYLVKNVDNIYTAAKNIAKSIIKELEPHRGIPSDAMEDLNPLKQYFRAVNGEDKVWCSNIAEIYSYICCALNIPCRTIIVRNLLYRDEEKGLLLSPAHTTTEVFCRDLNKWIWIDPTQYTLGVLDSEENPLNLIELYWYLSYLKDYSRLKIIEYDVKEDKEKIILFKESQRAKSVLYYFGRDQVFEYTRKQ
;
A
#
# COMPACT_ATOMS: atom_id res chain seq x y z
N MET A 1 -13.71 -4.58 -25.90
CA MET A 1 -13.97 -3.88 -24.63
C MET A 1 -12.65 -3.83 -23.88
N ARG A 2 -11.98 -2.67 -23.82
CA ARG A 2 -10.74 -2.53 -23.03
C ARG A 2 -11.15 -2.07 -21.64
N GLU A 3 -11.36 -3.01 -20.73
CA GLU A 3 -11.48 -2.67 -19.31
C GLU A 3 -10.13 -2.12 -18.86
N LYS A 4 -10.08 -0.81 -18.65
CA LYS A 4 -8.99 -0.16 -17.96
C LYS A 4 -9.07 -0.63 -16.51
N LEU A 5 -8.07 -1.37 -16.02
CA LEU A 5 -7.74 -1.38 -14.60
C LEU A 5 -7.71 0.09 -14.15
N PRO A 6 -8.63 0.55 -13.29
CA PRO A 6 -8.66 1.96 -12.95
C PRO A 6 -7.38 2.26 -12.17
N LEU A 7 -6.51 3.11 -12.74
CA LEU A 7 -5.29 3.63 -12.10
C LEU A 7 -5.55 4.14 -10.67
N LYS A 8 -6.81 4.56 -10.40
CA LYS A 8 -7.33 4.91 -9.07
C LYS A 8 -7.03 3.82 -8.02
N LYS A 9 -7.16 2.54 -8.36
CA LYS A 9 -6.92 1.44 -7.41
C LYS A 9 -5.47 1.35 -6.96
N TYR A 10 -4.49 1.51 -7.86
CA TYR A 10 -3.08 1.29 -7.46
C TYR A 10 -2.56 2.42 -6.57
N ALA A 11 -2.78 3.68 -6.96
CA ALA A 11 -2.35 4.83 -6.17
C ALA A 11 -3.07 4.89 -4.80
N GLU A 12 -4.32 4.44 -4.75
CA GLU A 12 -5.06 4.30 -3.51
C GLU A 12 -4.53 3.16 -2.63
N LEU A 13 -4.19 2.00 -3.22
CA LEU A 13 -3.70 0.82 -2.49
C LEU A 13 -2.24 0.94 -2.06
N TYR A 14 -1.40 1.69 -2.78
CA TYR A 14 0.03 1.82 -2.49
C TYR A 14 0.42 3.28 -2.31
N PRO A 15 -0.11 3.95 -1.27
CA PRO A 15 0.32 5.31 -0.96
C PRO A 15 1.79 5.30 -0.54
N ARG A 16 2.45 6.43 -0.81
CA ARG A 16 3.85 6.71 -0.49
C ARG A 16 3.95 7.96 0.35
N LEU A 17 5.05 8.11 1.07
CA LEU A 17 5.41 9.33 1.76
C LEU A 17 5.96 10.33 0.74
N GLU A 18 5.19 11.38 0.49
CA GLU A 18 5.52 12.41 -0.48
C GLU A 18 5.47 13.78 0.18
N GLU A 19 6.52 14.58 0.00
CA GLU A 19 6.58 15.91 0.61
C GLU A 19 5.52 16.87 0.05
N VAL A 20 5.11 16.64 -1.19
CA VAL A 20 3.98 17.31 -1.87
C VAL A 20 3.28 16.28 -2.74
N ALA A 21 1.98 16.08 -2.52
CA ALA A 21 1.13 15.20 -3.32
C ALA A 21 -0.27 15.81 -3.54
N LEU A 22 -0.98 15.33 -4.55
CA LEU A 22 -2.39 15.63 -4.79
C LEU A 22 -3.25 14.61 -4.05
N LYS A 23 -4.01 15.04 -3.05
CA LYS A 23 -5.01 14.21 -2.37
C LYS A 23 -6.27 14.05 -3.22
N ASP A 24 -6.71 15.13 -3.86
CA ASP A 24 -7.94 15.13 -4.63
C ASP A 24 -7.90 16.15 -5.76
N ILE A 25 -8.68 15.90 -6.81
CA ILE A 25 -8.82 16.77 -7.98
C ILE A 25 -10.30 16.80 -8.34
N ASN A 26 -10.96 17.92 -8.03
CA ASN A 26 -12.39 18.09 -8.27
C ASN A 26 -12.65 19.12 -9.35
N ILE A 27 -13.60 18.84 -10.24
CA ILE A 27 -14.16 19.85 -11.14
C ILE A 27 -15.07 20.76 -10.30
N LEU A 28 -14.92 22.08 -10.47
CA LEU A 28 -15.79 23.06 -9.81
C LEU A 28 -17.26 22.86 -10.24
N GLU A 29 -18.22 23.20 -9.38
CA GLU A 29 -19.66 23.06 -9.68
C GLU A 29 -20.08 23.80 -10.96
N ASN A 30 -19.46 24.95 -11.21
CA ASN A 30 -19.67 25.73 -12.43
C ASN A 30 -19.11 25.05 -13.70
N LYS A 31 -18.40 23.92 -13.57
CA LYS A 31 -17.67 23.17 -14.61
C LYS A 31 -16.61 23.98 -15.36
N LYS A 32 -16.20 25.13 -14.82
CA LYS A 32 -15.27 26.11 -15.43
C LYS A 32 -13.90 26.11 -14.77
N GLY A 33 -13.60 25.12 -13.94
CA GLY A 33 -12.34 25.07 -13.23
C GLY A 33 -12.15 23.78 -12.49
N ILE A 34 -11.02 23.70 -11.79
CA ILE A 34 -10.70 22.61 -10.89
C ILE A 34 -10.19 23.14 -9.56
N THR A 35 -10.40 22.33 -8.52
CA THR A 35 -9.72 22.45 -7.24
C THR A 35 -8.75 21.29 -7.09
N LEU A 36 -7.49 21.63 -6.84
CA LEU A 36 -6.44 20.71 -6.44
C LEU A 36 -6.37 20.71 -4.91
N THR A 37 -6.58 19.56 -4.28
CA THR A 37 -6.36 19.38 -2.85
C THR A 37 -4.98 18.76 -2.65
N LEU A 38 -4.13 19.41 -1.88
CA LEU A 38 -2.75 19.06 -1.58
C LEU A 38 -2.66 18.30 -0.26
N THR A 39 -1.67 17.41 -0.18
CA THR A 39 -1.27 16.73 1.06
C THR A 39 0.26 16.60 1.13
N SER A 40 0.78 16.29 2.32
CA SER A 40 2.21 16.11 2.58
C SER A 40 2.42 15.06 3.66
N SER A 41 3.48 14.26 3.52
CA SER A 41 3.98 13.36 4.57
C SER A 41 4.89 14.07 5.58
N LEU A 42 5.22 15.34 5.37
CA LEU A 42 6.08 16.09 6.28
C LEU A 42 5.40 16.29 7.64
N LYS A 43 6.11 15.93 8.70
CA LYS A 43 5.68 16.24 10.08
C LYS A 43 5.59 17.76 10.25
N ASN A 44 4.55 18.22 10.92
CA ASN A 44 4.31 19.63 11.23
C ASN A 44 4.27 20.52 9.97
N LEU A 45 3.63 20.05 8.89
CA LEU A 45 3.29 20.89 7.75
C LEU A 45 2.52 22.13 8.21
N LYS A 46 2.98 23.32 7.80
CA LYS A 46 2.30 24.59 8.06
C LYS A 46 1.40 25.01 6.91
N TYR A 47 1.96 25.07 5.71
CA TYR A 47 1.28 25.49 4.50
C TYR A 47 2.07 25.09 3.25
N PHE A 48 1.44 25.25 2.09
CA PHE A 48 2.07 25.18 0.79
C PHE A 48 2.29 26.59 0.24
N ILE A 49 3.40 26.78 -0.47
CA ILE A 49 3.67 27.95 -1.29
C ILE A 49 3.50 27.56 -2.75
N TYR A 50 2.80 28.37 -3.54
CA TYR A 50 2.62 28.11 -4.95
C TYR A 50 2.70 29.36 -5.84
N LYS A 51 3.03 29.15 -7.11
CA LYS A 51 3.01 30.15 -8.19
C LYS A 51 2.21 29.59 -9.36
N ILE A 52 1.49 30.44 -10.09
CA ILE A 52 0.77 30.07 -11.33
C ILE A 52 1.33 30.93 -12.47
N ASN A 53 1.80 30.32 -13.57
CA ASN A 53 2.37 31.00 -14.74
C ASN A 53 3.42 32.06 -14.37
N GLU A 54 4.29 31.74 -13.41
CA GLU A 54 5.33 32.63 -12.85
C GLU A 54 4.84 33.93 -12.20
N ASN A 55 3.53 34.03 -11.93
CA ASN A 55 2.93 35.15 -11.20
C ASN A 55 3.33 35.16 -9.71
N ASN A 56 2.78 36.14 -8.98
CA ASN A 56 2.97 36.34 -7.55
C ASN A 56 2.85 35.06 -6.72
N ILE A 57 3.72 34.97 -5.70
CA ILE A 57 3.75 33.89 -4.73
C ILE A 57 2.46 33.93 -3.89
N LYS A 58 1.79 32.79 -3.80
CA LYS A 58 0.59 32.58 -2.97
C LYS A 58 0.86 31.51 -1.92
N LYS A 59 0.09 31.56 -0.83
CA LYS A 59 0.10 30.57 0.26
C LYS A 59 -1.27 29.91 0.35
N THR A 60 -1.30 28.63 0.68
CA THR A 60 -2.53 27.89 0.98
C THR A 60 -2.24 26.82 2.01
N THR A 61 -3.21 26.45 2.83
CA THR A 61 -3.07 25.32 3.75
C THR A 61 -3.25 23.98 3.04
N SER A 62 -4.05 23.94 1.96
CA SER A 62 -4.39 22.67 1.31
C SER A 62 -4.93 22.79 -0.11
N THR A 63 -5.52 23.91 -0.54
CA THR A 63 -6.23 23.95 -1.83
C THR A 63 -5.70 24.99 -2.79
N ILE A 64 -5.68 24.64 -4.07
CA ILE A 64 -5.43 25.56 -5.18
C ILE A 64 -6.60 25.46 -6.16
N THR A 65 -7.28 26.58 -6.41
CA THR A 65 -8.36 26.65 -7.39
C THR A 65 -7.87 27.33 -8.67
N LEU A 66 -8.22 26.73 -9.81
CA LEU A 66 -7.92 27.24 -11.14
C LEU A 66 -9.24 27.39 -11.90
N GLU A 67 -9.48 28.55 -12.46
CA GLU A 67 -10.63 28.82 -13.32
C GLU A 67 -10.14 29.08 -14.75
N PHE A 68 -10.84 28.51 -15.73
CA PHE A 68 -10.58 28.70 -17.15
C PHE A 68 -11.58 29.69 -17.71
N SER A 69 -11.14 30.54 -18.63
CA SER A 69 -11.99 31.50 -19.33
C SER A 69 -12.98 30.79 -20.26
N GLU A 70 -14.24 31.22 -20.29
CA GLU A 70 -15.29 30.60 -21.12
C GLU A 70 -15.20 30.93 -22.61
N LYS A 71 -14.50 32.01 -22.96
CA LYS A 71 -14.62 32.64 -24.28
C LYS A 71 -13.50 32.29 -25.24
N THR A 72 -12.86 31.14 -25.07
CA THR A 72 -11.76 30.75 -25.95
C THR A 72 -12.12 29.50 -26.71
N ASP A 73 -12.01 29.56 -28.03
CA ASP A 73 -11.92 28.38 -28.89
C ASP A 73 -10.48 27.85 -28.99
N THR A 74 -9.60 28.37 -28.12
CA THR A 74 -8.20 27.99 -27.97
C THR A 74 -7.97 27.32 -26.62
N PRO A 75 -7.03 26.36 -26.55
CA PRO A 75 -6.62 25.75 -25.30
C PRO A 75 -6.03 26.79 -24.33
N GLN A 76 -6.23 26.57 -23.04
CA GLN A 76 -5.66 27.37 -21.96
C GLN A 76 -4.74 26.51 -21.11
N HIS A 77 -3.65 27.07 -20.62
CA HIS A 77 -2.66 26.33 -19.85
C HIS A 77 -2.30 27.04 -18.55
N TYR A 78 -2.20 26.25 -17.49
CA TYR A 78 -1.62 26.65 -16.21
C TYR A 78 -0.37 25.84 -15.94
N GLU A 79 0.74 26.52 -15.68
CA GLU A 79 1.91 25.97 -15.04
C GLU A 79 1.91 26.37 -13.57
N ILE A 80 1.91 25.40 -12.67
CA ILE A 80 1.89 25.61 -11.22
C ILE A 80 3.16 25.03 -10.63
N LYS A 81 3.88 25.84 -9.86
CA LYS A 81 5.04 25.40 -9.07
C LYS A 81 4.62 25.41 -7.61
N ILE A 82 4.75 24.28 -6.91
CA ILE A 82 4.28 24.09 -5.52
C ILE A 82 5.41 23.55 -4.65
N LYS A 83 5.56 24.07 -3.43
CA LYS A 83 6.44 23.51 -2.39
C LYS A 83 5.74 23.49 -1.03
N ALA A 84 6.14 22.57 -0.16
CA ALA A 84 5.67 22.48 1.22
C ALA A 84 6.59 23.26 2.17
N VAL A 85 6.00 23.80 3.25
CA VAL A 85 6.70 24.55 4.28
C VAL A 85 6.34 24.01 5.66
N THR A 86 7.37 23.75 6.46
CA THR A 86 7.32 23.37 7.88
C THR A 86 8.04 24.44 8.71
N ASP A 87 8.16 24.26 10.02
CA ASP A 87 8.97 25.11 10.89
C ASP A 87 10.46 25.13 10.54
N THR A 88 10.98 24.01 10.05
CA THR A 88 12.43 23.78 9.94
C THR A 88 12.90 23.55 8.51
N LYS A 89 11.97 23.40 7.56
CA LYS A 89 12.25 23.03 6.18
C LYS A 89 11.24 23.65 5.22
N GLU A 90 11.75 24.13 4.09
CA GLU A 90 11.00 24.35 2.86
C GLU A 90 11.47 23.34 1.81
N THR A 91 10.55 22.71 1.08
CA THR A 91 10.92 21.78 0.00
C THR A 91 11.30 22.52 -1.27
N GLU A 92 11.85 21.80 -2.24
CA GLU A 92 11.96 22.31 -3.61
C GLU A 92 10.57 22.48 -4.24
N PHE A 93 10.49 23.35 -5.25
CA PHE A 93 9.30 23.52 -6.06
C PHE A 93 9.14 22.33 -6.99
N LYS A 94 8.01 21.62 -6.88
CA LYS A 94 7.53 20.64 -7.85
C LYS A 94 6.54 21.28 -8.82
N LYS A 95 6.55 20.86 -10.08
CA LYS A 95 5.74 21.42 -11.17
C LYS A 95 4.55 20.52 -11.50
N ILE A 96 3.43 21.16 -11.82
CA ILE A 96 2.30 20.56 -12.52
C ILE A 96 1.83 21.49 -13.64
N LYS A 97 1.55 20.91 -14.80
CA LYS A 97 1.01 21.61 -15.97
C LYS A 97 -0.38 21.08 -16.29
N ILE A 98 -1.34 21.98 -16.39
CA ILE A 98 -2.75 21.66 -16.59
C ILE A 98 -3.27 22.41 -17.82
N GLY A 99 -3.79 21.65 -18.78
CA GLY A 99 -4.43 22.17 -19.97
C GLY A 99 -5.96 22.07 -19.89
N PHE A 100 -6.64 23.12 -20.32
CA PHE A 100 -8.06 23.08 -20.65
C PHE A 100 -8.25 23.18 -22.16
N TYR A 101 -8.94 22.19 -22.71
CA TYR A 101 -9.24 22.06 -24.12
C TYR A 101 -10.75 22.17 -24.32
N PRO A 102 -11.26 23.36 -24.69
CA PRO A 102 -12.69 23.56 -24.89
C PRO A 102 -13.19 22.70 -26.05
N ARG A 103 -14.42 22.20 -25.99
CA ARG A 103 -15.00 21.41 -27.10
C ARG A 103 -14.98 22.17 -28.44
N GLU A 104 -15.12 23.50 -28.38
CA GLU A 104 -15.11 24.42 -29.52
C GLU A 104 -13.78 24.37 -30.28
N PHE A 105 -12.66 24.15 -29.57
CA PHE A 105 -11.34 23.95 -30.17
C PHE A 105 -11.31 22.73 -31.11
N TYR A 106 -11.96 21.64 -30.72
CA TYR A 106 -12.05 20.43 -31.56
C TYR A 106 -13.05 20.61 -32.70
N ALA A 107 -14.19 21.27 -32.44
CA ALA A 107 -15.21 21.52 -33.44
C ALA A 107 -14.67 22.33 -34.63
N LYS A 108 -13.84 23.35 -34.38
CA LYS A 108 -13.14 24.11 -35.44
C LYS A 108 -12.23 23.27 -36.33
N ARG A 109 -11.78 22.11 -35.86
CA ARG A 109 -10.93 21.17 -36.59
C ARG A 109 -11.74 20.01 -37.20
N GLY A 110 -13.06 20.18 -37.31
CA GLY A 110 -13.95 19.18 -37.90
C GLY A 110 -14.22 17.96 -37.00
N ARG A 111 -13.88 18.04 -35.70
CA ARG A 111 -14.09 16.93 -34.76
C ARG A 111 -15.20 17.28 -33.78
N THR A 112 -16.29 16.54 -33.85
CA THR A 112 -17.33 16.55 -32.83
C THR A 112 -16.81 15.84 -31.58
N VAL A 113 -16.81 16.54 -30.45
CA VAL A 113 -16.52 15.99 -29.13
C VAL A 113 -17.64 16.40 -28.18
N GLU A 114 -18.04 15.50 -27.29
CA GLU A 114 -19.16 15.73 -26.38
C GLU A 114 -18.81 16.63 -25.19
N ALA A 115 -17.52 16.72 -24.85
CA ALA A 115 -17.05 17.43 -23.68
C ALA A 115 -15.78 18.24 -23.95
N SER A 116 -15.61 19.31 -23.17
CA SER A 116 -14.32 19.96 -22.95
C SER A 116 -13.47 19.09 -22.02
N TRP A 117 -12.15 19.16 -22.17
CA TRP A 117 -11.22 18.33 -21.40
C TRP A 117 -10.33 19.19 -20.51
N ILE A 118 -10.17 18.76 -19.25
CA ILE A 118 -9.12 19.27 -18.36
C ILE A 118 -8.12 18.15 -18.19
N ILE A 119 -6.86 18.41 -18.56
CA ILE A 119 -5.82 17.41 -18.66
C ILE A 119 -4.66 17.87 -17.77
N ILE A 120 -4.22 17.01 -16.86
CA ILE A 120 -2.90 17.15 -16.25
C ILE A 120 -1.90 16.66 -17.31
N GLU A 121 -1.26 17.60 -17.98
CA GLU A 121 -0.36 17.33 -19.11
C GLU A 121 0.98 16.79 -18.63
N GLU A 122 1.51 17.37 -17.56
CA GLU A 122 2.80 17.04 -16.96
C GLU A 122 2.68 17.21 -15.44
N THR A 123 3.27 16.30 -14.64
CA THR A 123 3.29 16.46 -13.18
C THR A 123 4.49 15.76 -12.55
N GLU A 124 5.16 16.46 -11.65
CA GLU A 124 6.14 15.91 -10.68
C GLU A 124 5.47 15.59 -9.34
N ILE A 125 4.19 15.93 -9.21
CA ILE A 125 3.39 15.78 -7.99
C ILE A 125 2.50 14.55 -8.17
N PRO A 126 2.72 13.48 -7.38
CA PRO A 126 1.92 12.26 -7.49
C PRO A 126 0.51 12.46 -6.92
N TYR A 127 -0.44 11.71 -7.46
CA TYR A 127 -1.80 11.62 -6.92
C TYR A 127 -1.86 10.54 -5.84
N MET A 128 -2.08 10.93 -4.59
CA MET A 128 -2.09 10.10 -3.39
C MET A 128 -3.37 10.38 -2.57
N PRO A 129 -4.49 9.70 -2.89
CA PRO A 129 -5.79 9.97 -2.27
C PRO A 129 -5.91 9.46 -0.83
N THR A 130 -5.00 8.59 -0.41
CA THR A 130 -4.97 7.91 0.89
C THR A 130 -3.58 8.04 1.51
N SER A 131 -3.51 7.91 2.83
CA SER A 131 -2.25 7.84 3.58
C SER A 131 -1.81 6.39 3.83
N VAL A 132 -0.54 6.21 4.21
CA VAL A 132 -0.01 4.90 4.63
C VAL A 132 -0.75 4.40 5.88
N GLU A 133 -1.03 5.32 6.81
CA GLU A 133 -1.66 5.05 8.10
C GLU A 133 -3.10 4.55 7.94
N GLU A 134 -3.84 5.02 6.93
CA GLU A 134 -5.19 4.52 6.62
C GLU A 134 -5.22 3.04 6.20
N TRP A 135 -4.07 2.52 5.73
CA TRP A 135 -3.92 1.12 5.34
C TRP A 135 -3.28 0.24 6.39
N ALA A 136 -2.82 0.79 7.53
CA ALA A 136 -2.40 -0.04 8.64
C ALA A 136 -3.63 -0.71 9.28
N THR A 137 -3.65 -2.04 9.36
CA THR A 137 -4.86 -2.80 9.76
C THR A 137 -5.33 -2.46 11.16
N TYR A 138 -4.41 -2.12 12.07
CA TYR A 138 -4.71 -2.04 13.50
C TYR A 138 -4.34 -0.70 14.13
N ASP A 139 -5.24 -0.20 14.97
CA ASP A 139 -4.92 0.74 16.05
C ASP A 139 -4.78 -0.04 17.35
N VAL A 140 -3.55 -0.17 17.85
CA VAL A 140 -3.28 -1.01 19.02
C VAL A 140 -3.43 -0.16 20.29
N GLY A 141 -4.20 -0.66 21.26
CA GLY A 141 -4.37 0.00 22.56
C GLY A 141 -3.06 0.06 23.36
N GLU A 142 -2.94 1.04 24.25
CA GLU A 142 -1.68 1.27 25.00
C GLU A 142 -1.29 0.12 25.92
N GLU A 143 -2.26 -0.63 26.47
CA GLU A 143 -2.00 -1.82 27.28
C GLU A 143 -1.30 -2.91 26.46
N ASP A 144 -1.88 -3.28 25.31
CA ASP A 144 -1.32 -4.27 24.41
C ASP A 144 0.03 -3.79 23.83
N LYS A 145 0.19 -2.50 23.51
CA LYS A 145 1.48 -1.93 23.10
C LYS A 145 2.56 -2.13 24.15
N LYS A 146 2.24 -1.99 25.44
CA LYS A 146 3.20 -2.20 26.52
C LYS A 146 3.65 -3.66 26.56
N ILE A 147 2.72 -4.60 26.56
CA ILE A 147 3.01 -6.05 26.56
C ILE A 147 3.86 -6.43 25.34
N ILE A 148 3.47 -5.94 24.16
CA ILE A 148 4.18 -6.21 22.91
C ILE A 148 5.59 -5.60 22.93
N SER A 149 5.74 -4.39 23.46
CA SER A 149 7.05 -3.73 23.57
C SER A 149 7.98 -4.46 24.54
N GLU A 150 7.45 -4.98 25.66
CA GLU A 150 8.22 -5.78 26.61
C GLU A 150 8.71 -7.08 25.97
N LYS A 151 7.87 -7.75 25.17
CA LYS A 151 8.21 -9.05 24.57
C LYS A 151 9.00 -8.96 23.26
N TRP A 152 8.67 -8.06 22.35
CA TRP A 152 9.27 -7.98 21.01
C TRP A 152 9.98 -6.66 20.72
N GLY A 153 9.90 -5.67 21.62
CA GLY A 153 10.51 -4.36 21.38
C GLY A 153 12.02 -4.40 21.18
N TYR A 154 12.71 -5.46 21.62
CA TYR A 154 14.13 -5.64 21.34
C TYR A 154 14.43 -5.96 19.86
N LEU A 155 13.47 -6.56 19.12
CA LEU A 155 13.64 -6.94 17.71
C LEU A 155 13.65 -5.74 16.75
N VAL A 156 13.20 -4.59 17.23
CA VAL A 156 13.13 -3.34 16.46
C VAL A 156 14.17 -2.30 16.94
N LYS A 157 14.93 -2.61 18.00
CA LYS A 157 16.00 -1.73 18.50
C LYS A 157 17.28 -1.94 17.69
N ASN A 158 17.95 -0.83 17.34
CA ASN A 158 19.26 -0.82 16.66
C ASN A 158 19.29 -1.63 15.36
N VAL A 159 18.18 -1.66 14.63
CA VAL A 159 18.09 -2.30 13.30
C VAL A 159 18.37 -1.29 12.20
N ASP A 160 18.91 -1.76 11.09
CA ASP A 160 19.31 -0.90 9.95
C ASP A 160 18.13 -0.16 9.31
N ASN A 161 16.98 -0.82 9.21
CA ASN A 161 15.76 -0.27 8.63
C ASN A 161 14.50 -1.00 9.13
N ILE A 162 13.34 -0.39 8.86
CA ILE A 162 12.02 -0.95 9.24
C ILE A 162 11.78 -2.33 8.63
N TYR A 163 12.27 -2.59 7.40
CA TYR A 163 12.09 -3.89 6.77
C TYR A 163 12.83 -5.00 7.54
N THR A 164 14.05 -4.73 8.02
CA THR A 164 14.82 -5.66 8.87
C THR A 164 14.10 -5.92 10.19
N ALA A 165 13.54 -4.87 10.80
CA ALA A 165 12.71 -4.97 12.00
C ALA A 165 11.51 -5.92 11.78
N ALA A 166 10.79 -5.72 10.66
CA ALA A 166 9.65 -6.54 10.27
C ALA A 166 10.04 -8.01 10.04
N LYS A 167 11.16 -8.27 9.35
CA LYS A 167 11.70 -9.64 9.19
C LYS A 167 12.01 -10.30 10.54
N ASN A 168 12.63 -9.57 11.47
CA ASN A 168 12.95 -10.09 12.80
C ASN A 168 11.68 -10.50 13.58
N ILE A 169 10.64 -9.67 13.53
CA ILE A 169 9.33 -9.99 14.12
C ILE A 169 8.76 -11.24 13.43
N ALA A 170 8.74 -11.28 12.09
CA ALA A 170 8.22 -12.43 11.35
C ALA A 170 8.93 -13.74 11.73
N LYS A 171 10.27 -13.74 11.85
CA LYS A 171 11.04 -14.91 12.29
C LYS A 171 10.66 -15.38 13.71
N SER A 172 10.48 -14.47 14.65
CA SER A 172 10.01 -14.79 16.01
C SER A 172 8.61 -15.40 15.98
N ILE A 173 7.67 -14.80 15.25
CA ILE A 173 6.30 -15.33 15.10
C ILE A 173 6.29 -16.71 14.44
N ILE A 174 7.06 -16.89 13.37
CA ILE A 174 7.21 -18.20 12.73
C ILE A 174 7.68 -19.24 13.74
N LYS A 175 8.76 -18.96 14.47
CA LYS A 175 9.36 -19.90 15.43
C LYS A 175 8.41 -20.26 16.57
N GLU A 176 7.72 -19.25 17.11
CA GLU A 176 6.86 -19.41 18.28
C GLU A 176 5.52 -20.07 17.94
N LEU A 177 4.97 -19.84 16.74
CA LEU A 177 3.68 -20.41 16.34
C LEU A 177 3.79 -21.73 15.57
N GLU A 178 5.00 -22.10 15.09
CA GLU A 178 5.21 -23.34 14.34
C GLU A 178 4.62 -24.60 15.00
N PRO A 179 4.85 -24.86 16.31
CA PRO A 179 4.30 -26.05 16.98
C PRO A 179 2.77 -26.02 17.13
N HIS A 180 2.16 -24.86 16.92
CA HIS A 180 0.76 -24.58 17.19
C HIS A 180 -0.07 -24.43 15.91
N ARG A 181 0.50 -24.74 14.74
CA ARG A 181 -0.24 -24.75 13.48
C ARG A 181 -1.36 -25.79 13.49
N GLY A 182 -2.52 -25.42 12.94
CA GLY A 182 -3.69 -26.28 12.85
C GLY A 182 -4.99 -25.50 12.66
N ILE A 183 -6.12 -26.19 12.81
CA ILE A 183 -7.45 -25.57 12.72
C ILE A 183 -7.74 -24.89 14.08
N PRO A 184 -7.89 -23.56 14.14
CA PRO A 184 -8.25 -22.86 15.37
C PRO A 184 -9.66 -23.26 15.83
N SER A 185 -9.92 -23.17 17.13
CA SER A 185 -11.26 -23.28 17.69
C SER A 185 -12.05 -21.98 17.56
N ASP A 186 -13.38 -22.07 17.65
CA ASP A 186 -14.29 -20.92 17.61
C ASP A 186 -13.99 -19.89 18.71
N ALA A 187 -13.32 -20.29 19.81
CA ALA A 187 -12.90 -19.40 20.87
C ALA A 187 -11.90 -18.32 20.41
N MET A 188 -11.32 -18.45 19.22
CA MET A 188 -10.38 -17.49 18.63
C MET A 188 -11.09 -16.32 17.91
N GLU A 189 -12.36 -16.46 17.52
CA GLU A 189 -13.04 -15.49 16.62
C GLU A 189 -13.21 -14.10 17.25
N ASP A 190 -13.54 -14.03 18.55
CA ASP A 190 -13.81 -12.77 19.26
C ASP A 190 -12.58 -12.19 19.98
N LEU A 191 -11.40 -12.79 19.77
CA LEU A 191 -10.18 -12.38 20.46
C LEU A 191 -9.37 -11.44 19.60
N ASN A 192 -8.81 -10.42 20.26
CA ASN A 192 -7.78 -9.61 19.62
C ASN A 192 -6.55 -10.48 19.28
N PRO A 193 -5.74 -10.09 18.29
CA PRO A 193 -4.63 -10.93 17.84
C PRO A 193 -3.61 -11.24 18.94
N LEU A 194 -3.37 -10.33 19.91
CA LEU A 194 -2.44 -10.61 21.00
C LEU A 194 -2.95 -11.75 21.92
N LYS A 195 -4.25 -11.79 22.21
CA LYS A 195 -4.89 -12.88 22.97
C LYS A 195 -4.87 -14.19 22.19
N GLN A 196 -5.13 -14.14 20.88
CA GLN A 196 -4.99 -15.30 19.99
C GLN A 196 -3.58 -15.89 20.07
N TYR A 197 -2.54 -15.03 20.02
CA TYR A 197 -1.16 -15.45 20.18
C TYR A 197 -0.92 -16.19 21.51
N PHE A 198 -1.36 -15.63 22.65
CA PHE A 198 -1.13 -16.25 23.95
C PHE A 198 -1.83 -17.61 24.10
N ARG A 199 -3.07 -17.75 23.62
CA ARG A 199 -3.77 -19.04 23.60
C ARG A 199 -3.02 -20.10 22.80
N ALA A 200 -2.53 -19.72 21.63
CA ALA A 200 -1.76 -20.62 20.77
C ALA A 200 -0.50 -21.11 21.48
N VAL A 201 0.36 -20.21 21.97
CA VAL A 201 1.64 -20.59 22.61
C VAL A 201 1.47 -21.31 23.95
N ASN A 202 0.34 -21.12 24.64
CA ASN A 202 -0.03 -21.90 25.83
C ASN A 202 -0.54 -23.31 25.49
N GLY A 203 -0.69 -23.65 24.21
CA GLY A 203 -1.22 -24.94 23.76
C GLY A 203 -2.74 -25.08 23.92
N GLU A 204 -3.45 -23.99 24.19
CA GLU A 204 -4.91 -23.96 24.35
C GLU A 204 -5.64 -23.98 23.01
N ASP A 205 -4.96 -23.55 21.94
CA ASP A 205 -5.55 -23.43 20.61
C ASP A 205 -4.53 -23.67 19.49
N LYS A 206 -5.02 -23.67 18.26
CA LYS A 206 -4.21 -23.74 17.04
C LYS A 206 -4.33 -22.46 16.23
N VAL A 207 -3.44 -22.31 15.26
CA VAL A 207 -3.43 -21.17 14.35
C VAL A 207 -3.25 -21.60 12.91
N TRP A 208 -3.93 -20.92 12.00
CA TRP A 208 -3.73 -21.03 10.55
C TRP A 208 -3.38 -19.66 9.95
N CYS A 209 -3.43 -19.55 8.63
CA CYS A 209 -2.95 -18.37 7.91
C CYS A 209 -3.53 -17.03 8.37
N SER A 210 -4.83 -16.94 8.65
CA SER A 210 -5.45 -15.68 9.10
C SER A 210 -4.95 -15.28 10.48
N ASN A 211 -4.97 -16.18 11.48
CA ASN A 211 -4.47 -15.87 12.82
C ASN A 211 -3.00 -15.43 12.78
N ILE A 212 -2.16 -16.14 12.03
CA ILE A 212 -0.72 -15.82 11.94
C ILE A 212 -0.51 -14.42 11.32
N ALA A 213 -1.22 -14.11 10.23
CA ALA A 213 -1.15 -12.79 9.58
C ALA A 213 -1.64 -11.67 10.50
N GLU A 214 -2.77 -11.88 11.18
CA GLU A 214 -3.35 -10.93 12.13
C GLU A 214 -2.43 -10.67 13.33
N ILE A 215 -1.90 -11.74 13.95
CA ILE A 215 -0.93 -11.66 15.06
C ILE A 215 0.30 -10.85 14.63
N TYR A 216 0.87 -11.19 13.48
CA TYR A 216 2.06 -10.52 12.96
C TYR A 216 1.78 -9.03 12.66
N SER A 217 0.67 -8.72 11.98
CA SER A 217 0.30 -7.33 11.68
C SER A 217 0.01 -6.52 12.94
N TYR A 218 -0.67 -7.10 13.93
CA TYR A 218 -0.96 -6.44 15.20
C TYR A 218 0.32 -6.06 15.94
N ILE A 219 1.28 -6.98 16.03
CA ILE A 219 2.58 -6.75 16.67
C ILE A 219 3.39 -5.68 15.91
N CYS A 220 3.42 -5.74 14.58
CA CYS A 220 4.08 -4.71 13.78
C CYS A 220 3.49 -3.32 14.04
N CYS A 221 2.15 -3.19 13.99
CA CYS A 221 1.46 -1.93 14.23
C CYS A 221 1.70 -1.39 15.65
N ALA A 222 1.70 -2.26 16.66
CA ALA A 222 2.03 -1.90 18.04
C ALA A 222 3.45 -1.33 18.18
N LEU A 223 4.38 -1.81 17.37
CA LEU A 223 5.78 -1.38 17.32
C LEU A 223 6.03 -0.25 16.31
N ASN A 224 4.97 0.44 15.86
CA ASN A 224 5.01 1.56 14.91
C ASN A 224 5.54 1.20 13.52
N ILE A 225 5.39 -0.05 13.10
CA ILE A 225 5.64 -0.52 11.73
C ILE A 225 4.27 -0.64 11.04
N PRO A 226 3.91 0.24 10.10
CA PRO A 226 2.63 0.12 9.40
C PRO A 226 2.59 -1.23 8.68
N CYS A 227 1.63 -2.06 9.06
CA CYS A 227 1.46 -3.40 8.53
C CYS A 227 -0.02 -3.62 8.21
N ARG A 228 -0.27 -4.36 7.14
CA ARG A 228 -1.62 -4.68 6.72
C ARG A 228 -1.80 -6.15 6.39
N THR A 229 -2.98 -6.66 6.70
CA THR A 229 -3.45 -7.98 6.28
C THR A 229 -4.11 -7.89 4.91
N ILE A 230 -3.93 -8.95 4.12
CA ILE A 230 -4.50 -9.09 2.79
C ILE A 230 -5.09 -10.49 2.69
N ILE A 231 -6.39 -10.57 2.43
CA ILE A 231 -7.06 -11.84 2.16
C ILE A 231 -6.98 -12.11 0.66
N VAL A 232 -6.47 -13.29 0.32
CA VAL A 232 -6.30 -13.79 -1.04
C VAL A 232 -7.31 -14.91 -1.22
N ARG A 233 -8.41 -14.63 -1.92
CA ARG A 233 -9.44 -15.64 -2.21
C ARG A 233 -10.27 -15.21 -3.40
N ASN A 234 -10.81 -16.16 -4.16
CA ASN A 234 -11.85 -15.88 -5.13
C ASN A 234 -13.11 -16.68 -4.77
N LEU A 235 -13.94 -16.08 -3.92
CA LEU A 235 -15.21 -16.64 -3.46
C LEU A 235 -16.30 -16.38 -4.50
N LEU A 236 -16.74 -17.44 -5.20
CA LEU A 236 -17.83 -17.35 -6.16
C LEU A 236 -19.20 -17.43 -5.50
N TYR A 237 -19.31 -18.23 -4.45
CA TYR A 237 -20.58 -18.54 -3.83
C TYR A 237 -20.39 -18.90 -2.37
N ARG A 238 -21.35 -18.50 -1.52
CA ARG A 238 -21.46 -18.92 -0.13
C ARG A 238 -22.92 -18.91 0.29
N ASP A 239 -23.36 -19.98 0.92
CA ASP A 239 -24.61 -20.07 1.68
C ASP A 239 -24.30 -20.52 3.13
N GLU A 240 -25.33 -20.95 3.86
CA GLU A 240 -25.23 -21.43 5.24
C GLU A 240 -24.51 -22.80 5.35
N GLU A 241 -24.47 -23.60 4.29
CA GLU A 241 -23.93 -24.96 4.29
C GLU A 241 -22.56 -25.06 3.62
N LYS A 242 -22.28 -24.25 2.60
CA LYS A 242 -21.09 -24.37 1.76
C LYS A 242 -20.62 -23.05 1.16
N GLY A 243 -19.31 -23.00 0.91
CA GLY A 243 -18.67 -21.99 0.07
C GLY A 243 -18.01 -22.64 -1.15
N LEU A 244 -18.02 -21.95 -2.29
CA LEU A 244 -17.27 -22.31 -3.48
C LEU A 244 -16.18 -21.27 -3.74
N LEU A 245 -14.94 -21.72 -3.68
CA LEU A 245 -13.77 -20.93 -4.06
C LEU A 245 -13.27 -21.38 -5.44
N LEU A 246 -12.99 -20.45 -6.34
CA LEU A 246 -12.29 -20.76 -7.61
C LEU A 246 -10.81 -21.08 -7.41
N SER A 247 -10.25 -20.64 -6.30
CA SER A 247 -8.84 -20.71 -5.97
C SER A 247 -8.66 -20.87 -4.47
N PRO A 248 -7.55 -21.47 -4.03
CA PRO A 248 -7.25 -21.64 -2.61
C PRO A 248 -7.23 -20.29 -1.88
N ALA A 249 -7.84 -20.25 -0.71
CA ALA A 249 -7.82 -19.06 0.14
C ALA A 249 -6.56 -19.01 1.00
N HIS A 250 -6.02 -17.81 1.20
CA HIS A 250 -4.88 -17.54 2.07
C HIS A 250 -4.96 -16.13 2.65
N THR A 251 -4.34 -15.90 3.79
CA THR A 251 -4.18 -14.55 4.35
C THR A 251 -2.69 -14.26 4.53
N THR A 252 -2.27 -13.12 4.04
CA THR A 252 -0.86 -12.70 3.99
C THR A 252 -0.73 -11.24 4.43
N THR A 253 0.49 -10.69 4.42
CA THR A 253 0.72 -9.33 4.92
C THR A 253 1.63 -8.49 4.03
N GLU A 254 1.53 -7.17 4.20
CA GLU A 254 2.53 -6.22 3.71
C GLU A 254 2.92 -5.26 4.82
N VAL A 255 4.19 -4.86 4.84
CA VAL A 255 4.73 -3.84 5.75
C VAL A 255 5.18 -2.62 4.94
N PHE A 256 4.92 -1.41 5.44
CA PHE A 256 5.45 -0.20 4.83
C PHE A 256 6.84 0.11 5.38
N CYS A 257 7.85 0.03 4.52
CA CYS A 257 9.21 0.44 4.85
C CYS A 257 9.39 1.91 4.47
N ARG A 258 9.56 2.79 5.47
CA ARG A 258 9.75 4.23 5.24
C ARG A 258 11.05 4.53 4.49
N ASP A 259 12.12 3.79 4.77
CA ASP A 259 13.43 3.98 4.15
C ASP A 259 13.42 3.67 2.65
N LEU A 260 12.58 2.72 2.24
CA LEU A 260 12.35 2.37 0.84
C LEU A 260 11.13 3.08 0.23
N ASN A 261 10.39 3.84 1.04
CA ASN A 261 9.13 4.48 0.69
C ASN A 261 8.14 3.54 -0.04
N LYS A 262 8.03 2.30 0.44
CA LYS A 262 7.34 1.21 -0.28
C LYS A 262 6.70 0.19 0.68
N TRP A 263 5.55 -0.33 0.27
CA TRP A 263 4.97 -1.55 0.86
C TRP A 263 5.75 -2.78 0.40
N ILE A 264 5.96 -3.74 1.29
CA ILE A 264 6.76 -4.94 1.04
C ILE A 264 5.97 -6.15 1.51
N TRP A 265 5.83 -7.14 0.64
CA TRP A 265 5.14 -8.38 0.96
C TRP A 265 5.97 -9.25 1.90
N ILE A 266 5.34 -9.74 2.96
CA ILE A 266 5.90 -10.69 3.93
C ILE A 266 4.81 -11.72 4.28
N ASP A 267 5.19 -12.99 4.36
CA ASP A 267 4.27 -14.07 4.67
C ASP A 267 4.85 -15.02 5.73
N PRO A 268 4.54 -14.78 7.02
CA PRO A 268 4.99 -15.65 8.09
C PRO A 268 4.40 -17.07 7.99
N THR A 269 3.22 -17.23 7.40
CA THR A 269 2.63 -18.57 7.21
C THR A 269 3.46 -19.41 6.26
N GLN A 270 4.01 -18.80 5.21
CA GLN A 270 4.85 -19.44 4.19
C GLN A 270 6.35 -19.37 4.45
N TYR A 271 6.78 -18.90 5.64
CA TYR A 271 8.19 -18.72 5.98
C TYR A 271 8.93 -17.76 5.03
N THR A 272 8.20 -16.85 4.40
CA THR A 272 8.73 -15.94 3.39
C THR A 272 8.84 -14.54 3.97
N LEU A 273 10.06 -14.03 4.00
CA LEU A 273 10.40 -12.70 4.51
C LEU A 273 10.40 -11.62 3.42
N GLY A 274 10.14 -12.01 2.17
CA GLY A 274 9.96 -11.15 1.02
C GLY A 274 10.39 -11.81 -0.28
N VAL A 275 10.10 -11.13 -1.39
CA VAL A 275 10.58 -11.49 -2.73
C VAL A 275 11.24 -10.26 -3.32
N LEU A 276 12.43 -10.47 -3.90
CA LEU A 276 13.24 -9.43 -4.52
C LEU A 276 13.19 -9.56 -6.04
N ASP A 277 13.20 -8.43 -6.73
CA ASP A 277 13.43 -8.37 -8.17
C ASP A 277 14.92 -8.61 -8.55
N SER A 278 15.23 -8.44 -9.84
CA SER A 278 16.61 -8.62 -10.34
C SER A 278 17.60 -7.57 -9.85
N GLU A 279 17.11 -6.43 -9.36
CA GLU A 279 17.90 -5.34 -8.77
C GLU A 279 17.95 -5.43 -7.24
N GLU A 280 17.47 -6.55 -6.69
CA GLU A 280 17.37 -6.81 -5.25
C GLU A 280 16.38 -5.89 -4.51
N ASN A 281 15.44 -5.26 -5.22
CA ASN A 281 14.40 -4.46 -4.58
C ASN A 281 13.26 -5.36 -4.10
N PRO A 282 12.77 -5.20 -2.86
CA PRO A 282 11.64 -5.95 -2.36
C PRO A 282 10.34 -5.56 -3.07
N LEU A 283 9.53 -6.57 -3.35
CA LEU A 283 8.25 -6.43 -4.04
C LEU A 283 7.09 -6.28 -3.05
N ASN A 284 6.09 -5.49 -3.44
CA ASN A 284 4.74 -5.62 -2.85
C ASN A 284 3.98 -6.79 -3.50
N LEU A 285 2.81 -7.12 -2.95
CA LEU A 285 2.02 -8.27 -3.37
C LEU A 285 1.52 -8.12 -4.82
N ILE A 286 1.08 -6.94 -5.25
CA ILE A 286 0.60 -6.73 -6.61
C ILE A 286 1.74 -6.85 -7.63
N GLU A 287 2.93 -6.34 -7.31
CA GLU A 287 4.13 -6.53 -8.14
C GLU A 287 4.51 -8.00 -8.24
N LEU A 288 4.56 -8.71 -7.10
CA LEU A 288 4.80 -10.15 -7.08
C LEU A 288 3.78 -10.89 -7.95
N TYR A 289 2.49 -10.61 -7.75
CA TYR A 289 1.42 -11.19 -8.53
C TYR A 289 1.57 -10.91 -10.03
N TRP A 290 2.00 -9.71 -10.41
CA TRP A 290 2.26 -9.34 -11.80
C TRP A 290 3.36 -10.22 -12.43
N TYR A 291 4.48 -10.41 -11.72
CA TYR A 291 5.55 -11.31 -12.19
C TYR A 291 5.08 -12.77 -12.30
N LEU A 292 4.35 -13.27 -11.30
CA LEU A 292 3.96 -14.68 -11.24
C LEU A 292 2.84 -15.03 -12.24
N SER A 293 1.78 -14.22 -12.28
CA SER A 293 0.55 -14.57 -12.98
C SER A 293 0.42 -13.91 -14.35
N TYR A 294 0.94 -12.70 -14.53
CA TYR A 294 0.80 -11.96 -15.78
C TYR A 294 2.02 -12.16 -16.69
N LEU A 295 3.21 -11.81 -16.23
CA LEU A 295 4.44 -11.96 -17.01
C LEU A 295 4.88 -13.42 -17.11
N LYS A 296 4.58 -14.22 -16.08
CA LYS A 296 5.09 -15.59 -15.90
C LYS A 296 6.62 -15.66 -15.99
N ASP A 297 7.29 -14.57 -15.66
CA ASP A 297 8.75 -14.47 -15.63
C ASP A 297 9.20 -14.20 -14.20
N TYR A 298 9.45 -15.29 -13.49
CA TYR A 298 10.04 -15.29 -12.15
C TYR A 298 11.40 -15.97 -12.14
N SER A 299 12.06 -16.03 -13.30
CA SER A 299 13.37 -16.68 -13.44
C SER A 299 14.49 -15.95 -12.70
N ARG A 300 14.33 -14.63 -12.53
CA ARG A 300 15.30 -13.74 -11.89
C ARG A 300 14.87 -13.26 -10.51
N LEU A 301 13.65 -13.59 -10.07
CA LEU A 301 13.22 -13.26 -8.72
C LEU A 301 14.01 -14.07 -7.71
N LYS A 302 14.33 -13.46 -6.58
CA LYS A 302 14.89 -14.13 -5.40
C LYS A 302 13.85 -14.13 -4.30
N ILE A 303 13.72 -15.23 -3.57
CA ILE A 303 12.86 -15.31 -2.39
C ILE A 303 13.76 -15.31 -1.16
N ILE A 304 13.34 -14.55 -0.14
CA ILE A 304 13.99 -14.53 1.18
C ILE A 304 13.18 -15.46 2.07
N GLU A 305 13.75 -16.61 2.40
CA GLU A 305 13.12 -17.62 3.22
C GLU A 305 13.75 -17.69 4.60
N TYR A 306 12.95 -18.06 5.58
CA TYR A 306 13.43 -18.38 6.92
C TYR A 306 13.42 -19.89 7.16
N ASP A 307 14.60 -20.43 7.46
CA ASP A 307 14.78 -21.81 7.88
C ASP A 307 14.70 -21.89 9.40
N VAL A 308 13.58 -22.42 9.91
CA VAL A 308 13.33 -22.55 11.36
C VAL A 308 14.29 -23.53 12.03
N LYS A 309 14.77 -24.56 11.31
CA LYS A 309 15.68 -25.56 11.88
C LYS A 309 17.08 -25.01 12.06
N GLU A 310 17.54 -24.23 11.10
CA GLU A 310 18.87 -23.62 11.12
C GLU A 310 18.89 -22.23 11.79
N ASP A 311 17.72 -21.64 12.06
CA ASP A 311 17.54 -20.26 12.55
C ASP A 311 18.25 -19.25 11.63
N LYS A 312 18.04 -19.38 10.31
CA LYS A 312 18.74 -18.60 9.29
C LYS A 312 17.84 -18.10 8.17
N GLU A 313 18.18 -16.91 7.67
CA GLU A 313 17.65 -16.39 6.41
C GLU A 313 18.43 -16.96 5.23
N LYS A 314 17.72 -17.41 4.19
CA LYS A 314 18.28 -17.89 2.94
C LYS A 314 17.72 -17.04 1.80
N ILE A 315 18.60 -16.45 0.99
CA ILE A 315 18.22 -15.75 -0.23
C ILE A 315 18.56 -16.66 -1.40
N ILE A 316 17.54 -17.18 -2.07
CA ILE A 316 17.71 -18.15 -3.17
C ILE A 316 16.86 -17.75 -4.36
N LEU A 317 17.19 -18.29 -5.54
CA LEU A 317 16.36 -18.06 -6.72
C LEU A 317 14.95 -18.62 -6.49
N PHE A 318 13.94 -17.87 -6.88
CA PHE A 318 12.54 -18.22 -6.68
C PHE A 318 12.22 -19.60 -7.27
N LYS A 319 12.81 -19.97 -8.41
CA LYS A 319 12.58 -21.30 -9.02
C LYS A 319 13.20 -22.47 -8.25
N GLU A 320 14.23 -22.21 -7.44
CA GLU A 320 14.97 -23.23 -6.69
C GLU A 320 14.37 -23.46 -5.30
N SER A 321 13.52 -22.53 -4.87
CA SER A 321 12.80 -22.56 -3.61
C SER A 321 11.75 -23.66 -3.52
N GLN A 322 11.71 -24.35 -2.38
CA GLN A 322 10.60 -25.23 -2.05
C GLN A 322 9.32 -24.45 -1.68
N ARG A 323 9.46 -23.21 -1.20
CA ARG A 323 8.34 -22.34 -0.82
C ARG A 323 7.64 -21.73 -2.04
N ALA A 324 8.36 -21.54 -3.15
CA ALA A 324 7.81 -21.01 -4.39
C ALA A 324 6.60 -21.79 -4.92
N LYS A 325 6.55 -23.11 -4.73
CA LYS A 325 5.36 -23.92 -5.08
C LYS A 325 4.13 -23.47 -4.30
N SER A 326 4.28 -23.18 -3.01
CA SER A 326 3.19 -22.69 -2.16
C SER A 326 2.79 -21.27 -2.55
N VAL A 327 3.75 -20.39 -2.83
CA VAL A 327 3.50 -19.03 -3.34
C VAL A 327 2.70 -19.11 -4.65
N LEU A 328 3.16 -19.89 -5.63
CA LEU A 328 2.46 -20.08 -6.91
C LEU A 328 1.06 -20.66 -6.76
N TYR A 329 0.84 -21.53 -5.77
CA TYR A 329 -0.47 -22.12 -5.48
C TYR A 329 -1.50 -21.07 -5.02
N TYR A 330 -1.09 -20.15 -4.15
CA TYR A 330 -1.98 -19.12 -3.61
C TYR A 330 -2.04 -17.83 -4.43
N PHE A 331 -1.11 -17.59 -5.36
CA PHE A 331 -1.07 -16.35 -6.16
C PHE A 331 -1.28 -16.60 -7.66
N GLY A 332 -2.17 -17.54 -7.99
CA GLY A 332 -2.58 -17.84 -9.36
C GLY A 332 -3.45 -16.74 -10.00
N ARG A 333 -3.60 -16.80 -11.32
CA ARG A 333 -4.20 -15.75 -12.18
C ARG A 333 -5.62 -15.32 -11.79
N ASP A 334 -6.40 -16.20 -11.19
CA ASP A 334 -7.81 -15.92 -10.87
C ASP A 334 -8.00 -15.46 -9.42
N GLN A 335 -6.93 -15.11 -8.71
CA GLN A 335 -7.04 -14.63 -7.34
C GLN A 335 -7.57 -13.20 -7.24
N VAL A 336 -8.36 -12.95 -6.18
CA VAL A 336 -8.78 -11.61 -5.77
C VAL A 336 -8.09 -11.25 -4.47
N PHE A 337 -7.64 -9.99 -4.39
CA PHE A 337 -6.96 -9.43 -3.23
C PHE A 337 -7.91 -8.49 -2.51
N GLU A 338 -8.29 -8.85 -1.29
CA GLU A 338 -9.10 -8.06 -0.39
C GLU A 338 -8.18 -7.39 0.63
N TYR A 339 -8.08 -6.06 0.56
CA TYR A 339 -7.28 -5.26 1.49
C TYR A 339 -8.19 -4.71 2.58
N THR A 340 -7.78 -4.87 3.83
CA THR A 340 -8.47 -4.26 4.97
C THR A 340 -7.98 -2.83 5.16
N ARG A 341 -8.90 -1.86 5.04
CA ARG A 341 -8.64 -0.45 5.33
C ARG A 341 -9.19 -0.11 6.72
N LYS A 342 -8.46 0.71 7.47
CA LYS A 342 -8.96 1.27 8.73
C LYS A 342 -10.14 2.20 8.41
N GLN A 343 -11.31 1.94 8.99
CA GLN A 343 -12.50 2.77 8.82
C GLN A 343 -12.38 4.09 9.57
#